data_AF-A0A6L5QSG9-F1
#
_entry.id   AF-A0A6L5QSG9-F1
#
_cell.length_a   1.000
_cell.length_b   1.000
_cell.length_c   1.000
_cell.angle_alpha   90.00
_cell.angle_beta   90.00
_cell.angle_gamma   90.00
#
_symmetry.space_group_name_H-M   'P 1'
#
loop_
_entity.id
_entity.type
_entity.pdbx_description
1 polymer ?
#
loop_
_entity_poly.entity_id
_entity_poly.type
_entity_poly.pdbx_seq_one_letter_code
_entity_poly.pdbx_strand_id
1 'polypeptide(L)'
;MKRQRKIPGMIVEIILEDNAYSYAQVLEDSMAFFALKSEKPLKKNDLLKLNDSELAFFTTVYDDVITKGHWLKVGKLDIRDDFLELPMKFIQDSISGDFELYNPNTGDITSSTYEECKYLECAAVWEAEHVEDRLRDYFNNTPNKWVESLKPIAP
;
A
#
# COMPACT_ATOMS: atom_id res chain seq x y z
N MET A 1 -15.82 -6.19 16.81
CA MET A 1 -14.74 -6.31 15.79
C MET A 1 -13.94 -7.58 16.05
N LYS A 2 -13.60 -8.34 14.99
CA LYS A 2 -12.90 -9.62 15.08
C LYS A 2 -11.39 -9.36 15.16
N ARG A 3 -10.72 -9.78 16.23
CA ARG A 3 -9.25 -9.65 16.33
C ARG A 3 -8.58 -10.54 15.28
N GLN A 4 -7.60 -9.99 14.56
CA GLN A 4 -6.86 -10.67 13.50
C GLN A 4 -5.35 -10.55 13.73
N ARG A 5 -4.58 -11.50 13.18
CA ARG A 5 -3.13 -11.36 13.02
C ARG A 5 -2.80 -10.98 11.58
N LYS A 6 -1.83 -10.08 11.41
CA LYS A 6 -1.15 -9.79 10.15
C LYS A 6 -0.22 -10.97 9.84
N ILE A 7 -0.41 -11.61 8.69
CA ILE A 7 0.33 -12.80 8.27
C ILE A 7 0.64 -12.59 6.79
N PRO A 8 1.90 -12.67 6.35
CA PRO A 8 2.26 -12.56 4.93
C PRO A 8 1.50 -13.54 4.04
N GLY A 9 1.13 -13.08 2.85
CA GLY A 9 0.31 -13.78 1.86
C GLY A 9 -1.20 -13.71 2.11
N MET A 10 -1.65 -13.18 3.27
CA MET A 10 -3.08 -13.00 3.51
C MET A 10 -3.67 -11.96 2.55
N ILE A 11 -4.85 -12.25 2.04
CA ILE A 11 -5.67 -11.31 1.28
C ILE A 11 -6.64 -10.63 2.23
N VAL A 12 -6.65 -9.30 2.19
CA VAL A 12 -7.65 -8.47 2.86
C VAL A 12 -8.61 -7.86 1.85
N GLU A 13 -9.86 -7.73 2.26
CA GLU A 13 -10.91 -7.02 1.56
C GLU A 13 -11.05 -5.61 2.14
N ILE A 14 -11.15 -4.63 1.24
CA ILE A 14 -11.23 -3.20 1.53
C ILE A 14 -12.57 -2.73 0.96
N ILE A 15 -13.44 -2.21 1.82
CA ILE A 15 -14.74 -1.66 1.41
C ILE A 15 -14.54 -0.18 1.13
N LEU A 16 -14.88 0.26 -0.08
CA LEU A 16 -14.86 1.66 -0.48
C LEU A 16 -16.26 2.28 -0.28
N GLU A 17 -16.32 3.59 -0.10
CA GLU A 17 -17.57 4.33 0.21
C GLU A 17 -18.68 4.17 -0.83
N ASP A 18 -18.35 3.81 -2.07
CA ASP A 18 -19.31 3.53 -3.15
C ASP A 18 -19.86 2.09 -3.10
N ASN A 19 -19.70 1.39 -1.98
CA ASN A 19 -19.97 -0.05 -1.81
C ASN A 19 -19.20 -0.94 -2.80
N ALA A 20 -18.11 -0.44 -3.38
CA ALA A 20 -17.18 -1.27 -4.13
C ALA A 20 -16.17 -1.93 -3.19
N TYR A 21 -15.58 -3.01 -3.68
CA TYR A 21 -14.61 -3.80 -2.96
C TYR A 21 -13.29 -3.75 -3.72
N SER A 22 -12.22 -3.52 -2.98
CA SER A 22 -10.85 -3.69 -3.44
C SER A 22 -10.11 -4.66 -2.51
N TYR A 23 -8.89 -5.01 -2.89
CA TYR A 23 -8.14 -6.07 -2.21
C TYR A 23 -6.68 -5.69 -2.10
N ALA A 24 -6.05 -6.20 -1.06
CA ALA A 24 -4.61 -6.12 -0.90
C ALA A 24 -4.04 -7.43 -0.39
N GLN A 25 -2.78 -7.71 -0.74
CA GLN A 25 -2.00 -8.80 -0.18
C GLN A 25 -1.06 -8.26 0.88
N VAL A 26 -1.09 -8.89 2.05
CA VAL A 26 -0.18 -8.60 3.17
C VAL A 26 1.21 -9.14 2.82
N LEU A 27 2.23 -8.28 2.90
CA LEU A 27 3.64 -8.64 2.82
C LEU A 27 4.27 -8.57 4.22
N GLU A 28 5.59 -8.79 4.33
CA GLU A 28 6.30 -8.73 5.62
C GLU A 28 6.17 -7.32 6.24
N ASP A 29 6.68 -6.30 5.55
CA ASP A 29 6.76 -4.91 6.03
C ASP A 29 5.92 -3.91 5.22
N SER A 30 5.09 -4.42 4.30
CA SER A 30 4.28 -3.61 3.39
C SER A 30 2.98 -4.34 3.01
N MET A 31 2.18 -3.73 2.15
CA MET A 31 1.03 -4.33 1.51
C MET A 31 1.03 -4.00 0.02
N ALA A 32 0.63 -4.98 -0.79
CA ALA A 32 0.43 -4.83 -2.24
C ALA A 32 -1.06 -4.61 -2.51
N PHE A 33 -1.43 -3.45 -3.05
CA PHE A 33 -2.82 -3.10 -3.36
C PHE A 33 -3.10 -3.40 -4.83
N PHE A 34 -4.15 -4.17 -5.09
CA PHE A 34 -4.48 -4.60 -6.45
C PHE A 34 -5.29 -3.52 -7.18
N ALA A 35 -5.02 -3.35 -8.47
CA ALA A 35 -5.82 -2.56 -9.41
C ALA A 35 -7.14 -3.28 -9.78
N LEU A 36 -7.81 -3.85 -8.78
CA LEU A 36 -9.07 -4.56 -8.93
C LEU A 36 -10.13 -3.90 -8.06
N LYS A 37 -11.25 -3.56 -8.72
CA LYS A 37 -12.47 -3.07 -8.10
C LYS A 37 -13.63 -3.97 -8.48
N SER A 38 -14.44 -4.38 -7.51
CA SER A 38 -15.63 -5.19 -7.76
C SER A 38 -16.86 -4.60 -7.07
N GLU A 39 -18.03 -4.71 -7.68
CA GLU A 39 -19.31 -4.27 -7.09
C GLU A 39 -19.82 -5.23 -5.99
N LYS A 40 -19.22 -6.42 -5.90
CA LYS A 40 -19.57 -7.47 -4.94
C LYS A 40 -18.28 -8.05 -4.34
N PRO A 41 -18.33 -8.58 -3.09
CA PRO A 41 -17.24 -9.34 -2.51
C PRO A 41 -16.83 -10.48 -3.44
N LEU A 42 -15.53 -10.68 -3.63
CA LEU A 42 -15.02 -11.86 -4.32
C LEU A 42 -15.33 -13.09 -3.47
N LYS A 43 -15.85 -14.13 -4.12
CA LYS A 43 -15.99 -15.43 -3.45
C LYS A 43 -14.61 -16.04 -3.27
N LYS A 44 -14.47 -16.95 -2.31
CA LYS A 44 -13.20 -17.63 -2.01
C LYS A 44 -12.54 -18.25 -3.26
N ASN A 45 -13.32 -18.85 -4.15
CA ASN A 45 -12.80 -19.47 -5.38
C ASN A 45 -12.37 -18.44 -6.45
N ASP A 46 -12.84 -17.19 -6.34
CA ASP A 46 -12.51 -16.10 -7.26
C ASP A 46 -11.25 -15.33 -6.82
N LEU A 47 -10.73 -15.57 -5.61
CA LEU A 47 -9.52 -14.88 -5.12
C LEU A 47 -8.29 -15.15 -5.98
N LEU A 48 -8.23 -16.29 -6.67
CA LEU A 48 -7.14 -16.63 -7.59
C LEU A 48 -6.98 -15.60 -8.72
N LYS A 49 -8.03 -14.84 -9.06
CA LYS A 49 -7.96 -13.74 -10.04
C LYS A 49 -6.99 -12.63 -9.64
N LEU A 50 -6.66 -12.51 -8.35
CA LEU A 50 -5.68 -11.53 -7.86
C LEU A 50 -4.25 -11.86 -8.32
N ASN A 51 -3.95 -13.12 -8.67
CA ASN A 51 -2.66 -13.49 -9.23
C ASN A 51 -2.40 -12.81 -10.57
N ASP A 52 -3.47 -12.60 -11.37
CA ASP A 52 -3.40 -11.97 -12.69
C ASP A 52 -3.76 -10.48 -12.66
N SER A 53 -4.13 -9.93 -11.49
CA SER A 53 -4.49 -8.52 -11.36
C SER A 53 -3.27 -7.63 -11.50
N GLU A 54 -3.42 -6.46 -12.13
CA GLU A 54 -2.38 -5.44 -12.05
C GLU A 54 -2.22 -4.94 -10.61
N LEU A 55 -1.01 -4.49 -10.27
CA LEU A 55 -0.71 -3.84 -9.00
C LEU A 55 -1.04 -2.34 -9.12
N ALA A 56 -1.83 -1.80 -8.19
CA ALA A 56 -2.06 -0.37 -8.12
C ALA A 56 -0.87 0.35 -7.45
N PHE A 57 -0.44 -0.12 -6.27
CA PHE A 57 0.71 0.42 -5.54
C PHE A 57 1.09 -0.47 -4.35
N PHE A 58 2.28 -0.23 -3.80
CA PHE A 58 2.67 -0.71 -2.47
C PHE A 58 2.52 0.40 -1.44
N THR A 59 2.01 0.09 -0.25
CA THR A 59 2.17 1.00 0.89
C THR A 59 2.15 0.27 2.23
N THR A 60 2.73 0.90 3.24
CA THR A 60 2.70 0.43 4.63
C THR A 60 1.52 1.09 5.34
N VAL A 61 0.78 0.32 6.11
CA VAL A 61 -0.35 0.80 6.91
C VAL A 61 -0.18 0.45 8.37
N TYR A 62 -0.85 1.17 9.26
CA TYR A 62 -0.89 0.79 10.68
C TYR A 62 -1.43 -0.64 10.84
N ASP A 63 -0.81 -1.41 11.73
CA ASP A 63 -1.19 -2.80 11.97
C ASP A 63 -2.63 -2.93 12.51
N ASP A 64 -3.17 -1.87 13.10
CA ASP A 64 -4.50 -1.86 13.67
C ASP A 64 -5.62 -1.92 12.62
N VAL A 65 -5.35 -1.47 11.39
CA VAL A 65 -6.20 -1.63 10.22
C VAL A 65 -6.58 -3.10 10.03
N ILE A 66 -5.60 -4.00 10.14
CA ILE A 66 -5.83 -5.45 10.03
C ILE A 66 -6.25 -6.02 11.39
N THR A 67 -5.49 -5.74 12.46
CA THR A 67 -5.62 -6.46 13.73
C THR A 67 -6.92 -6.13 14.48
N LYS A 68 -7.47 -4.93 14.30
CA LYS A 68 -8.81 -4.57 14.78
C LYS A 68 -9.91 -4.99 13.78
N GLY A 69 -9.56 -5.31 12.54
CA GLY A 69 -10.48 -5.80 11.52
C GLY A 69 -11.29 -4.70 10.86
N HIS A 70 -10.65 -3.56 10.61
CA HIS A 70 -11.14 -2.55 9.69
C HIS A 70 -11.15 -3.13 8.26
N TRP A 71 -10.04 -3.76 7.86
CA TRP A 71 -10.00 -4.62 6.66
C TRP A 71 -10.11 -6.10 7.03
N LEU A 72 -11.01 -6.81 6.35
CA LEU A 72 -11.34 -8.20 6.68
C LEU A 72 -10.44 -9.16 5.91
N LYS A 73 -9.85 -10.15 6.58
CA LYS A 73 -9.12 -11.21 5.90
C LYS A 73 -10.08 -12.17 5.22
N VAL A 74 -9.96 -12.32 3.90
CA VAL A 74 -10.87 -13.13 3.07
C VAL A 74 -10.22 -14.38 2.48
N GLY A 75 -8.89 -14.46 2.48
CA GLY A 75 -8.17 -15.65 2.03
C GLY A 75 -6.66 -15.53 2.20
N LYS A 76 -5.93 -16.49 1.65
CA LYS A 76 -4.48 -16.50 1.57
C LYS A 76 -4.08 -17.00 0.19
N LEU A 77 -3.12 -16.33 -0.42
CA LEU A 77 -2.45 -16.73 -1.65
C LEU A 77 -0.95 -16.76 -1.40
N ASP A 78 -0.21 -17.45 -2.26
CA ASP A 78 1.24 -17.29 -2.32
C ASP A 78 1.56 -15.85 -2.73
N ILE A 79 2.64 -15.30 -2.18
CA ILE A 79 3.10 -13.97 -2.55
C ILE A 79 3.65 -14.06 -3.97
N ARG A 80 3.19 -13.17 -4.85
CA ARG A 80 3.66 -13.15 -6.23
C ARG A 80 5.12 -12.75 -6.29
N ASP A 81 5.85 -13.33 -7.24
CA ASP A 81 7.29 -13.08 -7.41
C ASP A 81 7.61 -11.59 -7.63
N ASP A 82 6.74 -10.87 -8.33
CA ASP A 82 6.87 -9.42 -8.57
C ASP A 82 6.61 -8.56 -7.33
N PHE A 83 6.16 -9.15 -6.22
CA PHE A 83 5.98 -8.47 -4.93
C PHE A 83 7.10 -8.78 -3.93
N LEU A 84 8.08 -9.59 -4.32
CA LEU A 84 9.23 -9.95 -3.47
C LEU A 84 10.28 -8.83 -3.40
N GLU A 85 10.31 -7.94 -4.40
CA GLU A 85 11.21 -6.80 -4.45
C GLU A 85 10.41 -5.49 -4.47
N LEU A 86 10.43 -4.80 -3.33
CA LEU A 86 9.72 -3.53 -3.14
C LEU A 86 10.53 -2.36 -3.71
N PRO A 87 9.86 -1.34 -4.29
CA PRO A 87 10.54 -0.16 -4.83
C PRO A 87 11.21 0.66 -3.71
N MET A 88 12.36 1.26 -4.04
CA MET A 88 13.03 2.23 -3.17
C MET A 88 12.08 3.37 -2.79
N LYS A 89 12.25 3.88 -1.56
CA LYS A 89 11.51 5.04 -1.06
C LYS A 89 12.48 6.14 -0.66
N PHE A 90 11.96 7.34 -0.44
CA PHE A 90 12.74 8.42 0.14
C PHE A 90 12.26 8.79 1.54
N ILE A 91 13.15 9.40 2.32
CA ILE A 91 12.86 10.10 3.56
C ILE A 91 13.32 11.55 3.35
N GLN A 92 12.51 12.50 3.80
CA GLN A 92 12.89 13.91 3.86
C GLN A 92 12.71 14.41 5.29
N ASP A 93 13.79 14.90 5.89
CA ASP A 93 13.71 15.49 7.23
C ASP A 93 12.93 16.81 7.16
N SER A 94 11.87 16.91 7.95
CA SER A 94 10.97 18.08 7.94
C SER A 94 11.58 19.37 8.48
N ILE A 95 12.71 19.29 9.18
CA ILE A 95 13.39 20.41 9.84
C ILE A 95 14.60 20.86 9.00
N SER A 96 15.49 19.94 8.63
CA SER A 96 16.69 20.27 7.84
C SER A 96 16.43 20.26 6.33
N GLY A 97 15.44 19.52 5.86
CA GLY A 97 15.20 19.28 4.44
C GLY A 97 16.12 18.23 3.82
N ASP A 98 16.94 17.55 4.63
CA ASP A 98 17.87 16.53 4.15
C ASP A 98 17.13 15.33 3.55
N PHE A 99 17.73 14.75 2.51
CA PHE A 99 17.20 13.60 1.79
C PHE A 99 17.96 12.32 2.11
N GLU A 100 17.21 11.23 2.24
CA GLU A 100 17.75 9.88 2.37
C GLU A 100 16.98 8.92 1.47
N LEU A 101 17.68 7.91 0.95
CA LEU A 101 17.10 6.75 0.30
C LEU A 101 16.87 5.66 1.34
N TYR A 102 15.68 5.06 1.29
CA TYR A 102 15.30 3.92 2.11
C TYR A 102 15.07 2.70 1.22
N ASN A 103 15.79 1.61 1.52
CA ASN A 103 15.55 0.31 0.92
C ASN A 103 14.59 -0.52 1.79
N PRO A 104 13.32 -0.68 1.40
CA PRO A 104 12.37 -1.46 2.19
C PRO A 104 12.67 -2.96 2.25
N ASN A 105 13.53 -3.48 1.38
CA ASN A 105 13.88 -4.90 1.36
C ASN A 105 15.02 -5.25 2.33
N THR A 106 15.88 -4.29 2.68
CA THR A 106 17.04 -4.52 3.57
C THR A 106 16.97 -3.70 4.86
N GLY A 107 16.18 -2.63 4.88
CA GLY A 107 16.15 -1.66 5.97
C GLY A 107 17.25 -0.59 5.89
N ASP A 108 18.09 -0.62 4.86
CA ASP A 108 19.20 0.33 4.73
C ASP A 108 18.70 1.74 4.44
N ILE A 109 19.38 2.71 5.05
CA ILE A 109 19.16 4.13 4.84
C ILE A 109 20.49 4.78 4.46
N THR A 110 20.50 5.56 3.38
CA THR A 110 21.69 6.27 2.91
C THR A 110 21.34 7.71 2.56
N SER A 111 22.23 8.65 2.86
CA SER A 111 22.09 10.05 2.42
C SER A 111 21.93 10.14 0.90
N SER A 112 21.09 11.08 0.44
CA SER A 112 20.72 11.26 -0.96
C SER A 112 20.40 12.72 -1.26
N THR A 113 19.86 12.98 -2.46
CA THR A 113 19.56 14.30 -2.98
C THR A 113 18.12 14.37 -3.49
N TYR A 114 17.57 15.57 -3.58
CA TYR A 114 16.26 15.79 -4.20
C TYR A 114 16.16 15.14 -5.59
N GLU A 115 17.18 15.26 -6.42
CA GLU A 115 17.19 14.75 -7.79
C GLU A 115 17.06 13.22 -7.87
N GLU A 116 17.64 12.50 -6.90
CA GLU A 116 17.53 11.05 -6.78
C GLU A 116 16.16 10.64 -6.20
N CYS A 117 15.58 11.46 -5.32
CA CYS A 117 14.34 11.15 -4.61
C CYS A 117 13.07 11.64 -5.29
N LYS A 118 13.13 12.59 -6.24
CA LYS A 118 11.95 13.33 -6.75
C LYS A 118 10.85 12.48 -7.41
N TYR A 119 11.16 11.24 -7.79
CA TYR A 119 10.22 10.29 -8.39
C TYR A 119 9.92 9.08 -7.49
N LEU A 120 10.48 9.04 -6.29
CA LEU A 120 10.22 7.98 -5.31
C LEU A 120 9.03 8.35 -4.44
N GLU A 121 8.35 7.34 -3.89
CA GLU A 121 7.35 7.56 -2.85
C GLU A 121 8.02 7.75 -1.48
N CYS A 122 7.39 8.55 -0.63
CA CYS A 122 7.86 8.77 0.74
C CYS A 122 7.73 7.47 1.56
N ALA A 123 8.73 7.19 2.40
CA ALA A 123 8.67 6.17 3.42
C ALA A 123 7.73 6.64 4.55
N ALA A 124 6.45 6.29 4.44
CA ALA A 124 5.42 6.67 5.39
C ALA A 124 4.51 5.48 5.75
N VAL A 125 3.93 5.52 6.95
CA VAL A 125 2.87 4.62 7.40
C VAL A 125 1.53 5.33 7.24
N TRP A 126 0.58 4.68 6.56
CA TRP A 126 -0.69 5.28 6.18
C TRP A 126 -1.83 4.82 7.08
N GLU A 127 -2.78 5.72 7.33
CA GLU A 127 -4.10 5.40 7.87
C GLU A 127 -4.96 4.71 6.81
N ALA A 128 -5.91 3.89 7.26
CA ALA A 128 -6.81 3.16 6.36
C ALA A 128 -7.56 4.10 5.40
N GLU A 129 -8.09 5.20 5.93
CA GLU A 129 -8.85 6.20 5.17
C GLU A 129 -8.01 6.84 4.06
N HIS A 130 -6.72 7.06 4.30
CA HIS A 130 -5.82 7.62 3.28
C HIS A 130 -5.62 6.64 2.11
N VAL A 131 -5.53 5.35 2.41
CA VAL A 131 -5.39 4.30 1.40
C VAL A 131 -6.69 4.08 0.64
N GLU A 132 -7.83 4.12 1.32
CA GLU A 132 -9.15 4.04 0.70
C GLU A 132 -9.41 5.21 -0.24
N ASP A 133 -9.05 6.44 0.17
CA ASP A 133 -9.01 7.61 -0.72
C ASP A 133 -8.12 7.35 -1.95
N ARG A 134 -6.89 6.84 -1.75
CA ARG A 134 -5.93 6.57 -2.83
C ARG A 134 -6.45 5.54 -3.82
N LEU A 135 -7.10 4.47 -3.35
CA LEU A 135 -7.74 3.47 -4.21
C LEU A 135 -8.89 4.09 -5.01
N ARG A 136 -9.76 4.89 -4.37
CA ARG A 136 -10.86 5.58 -5.06
C ARG A 136 -10.34 6.48 -6.17
N ASP A 137 -9.34 7.31 -5.85
CA ASP A 137 -8.73 8.23 -6.81
C ASP A 137 -8.03 7.49 -7.95
N TYR A 138 -7.33 6.39 -7.67
CA TYR A 138 -6.74 5.52 -8.67
C TYR A 138 -7.79 5.02 -9.67
N PHE A 139 -8.92 4.48 -9.20
CA PHE A 139 -9.98 3.99 -10.08
C PHE A 139 -10.72 5.10 -10.84
N ASN A 140 -10.73 6.32 -10.31
CA ASN A 140 -11.33 7.49 -10.95
C ASN A 140 -10.36 8.26 -11.86
N ASN A 141 -9.09 7.82 -11.96
CA ASN A 141 -8.01 8.53 -12.65
C ASN A 141 -7.85 9.99 -12.18
N THR A 142 -8.00 10.22 -10.88
CA THR A 142 -7.82 11.54 -10.26
C THR A 142 -6.54 11.57 -9.41
N PRO A 143 -5.87 12.73 -9.30
CA PRO A 143 -4.74 12.87 -8.37
C PRO A 143 -5.20 12.65 -6.93
N ASN A 144 -4.42 11.86 -6.16
CA ASN A 144 -4.71 11.63 -4.76
C ASN A 144 -4.01 12.66 -3.86
N LYS A 145 -4.80 13.40 -3.08
CA LYS A 145 -4.30 14.48 -2.20
C LYS A 145 -3.20 14.02 -1.22
N TRP A 146 -3.27 12.79 -0.71
CA TRP A 146 -2.31 12.29 0.27
C TRP A 146 -0.96 11.98 -0.40
N VAL A 147 -0.99 11.34 -1.57
CA VAL A 147 0.22 11.12 -2.39
C VAL A 147 0.85 12.47 -2.75
N GLU A 148 0.05 13.43 -3.19
CA GLU A 148 0.54 14.77 -3.54
C GLU A 148 1.16 15.49 -2.34
N SER A 149 0.56 15.37 -1.15
CA SER A 149 1.08 16.00 0.07
C SER A 149 2.39 15.40 0.58
N LEU A 150 2.72 14.19 0.14
CA LEU A 150 3.93 13.46 0.50
C LEU A 150 5.01 13.52 -0.58
N LYS A 151 4.84 14.35 -1.61
CA LYS A 151 5.88 14.57 -2.60
C LYS A 151 7.08 15.30 -1.97
N PRO A 152 8.30 14.98 -2.41
CA PRO A 152 9.49 15.62 -1.90
C PRO A 152 9.46 17.12 -2.20
N ILE A 153 9.80 17.92 -1.19
CA ILE A 153 9.86 19.38 -1.30
C ILE A 153 11.28 19.75 -1.74
N ALA A 154 11.40 20.45 -2.86
CA ALA A 154 12.70 20.93 -3.33
C ALA A 154 13.33 21.88 -2.27
N PRO A 155 14.66 21.80 -2.07
CA PRO A 155 15.37 22.70 -1.15
C PRO A 155 15.33 24.16 -1.57
#